data_AF-A0A318SP97-F1
#
_entry.id   AF-A0A318SP97-F1
#
_cell.length_a   1.000
_cell.length_b   1.000
_cell.length_c   1.000
_cell.angle_alpha   90.00
_cell.angle_beta   90.00
_cell.angle_gamma   90.00
#
_symmetry.space_group_name_H-M   'P 1'
#
loop_
_entity.id
_entity.type
_entity.pdbx_description
1 polymer ?
#
loop_
_entity_poly.entity_id
_entity_poly.type
_entity_poly.pdbx_seq_one_letter_code
_entity_poly.pdbx_strand_id
1 'polypeptide(L)'
;MALQVEGRDTQSFAASFELQGNAAAGQLSLFTPLGGTVAVLEWAPGSATLRSGQDVRNFGSLDTLVAQVTGTPIPVAALFDWLAGTPSQVPGWTPDLRQREDGRITARRDAPLPAATLRIVFER
;
A
#
# COMPACT_ATOMS: atom_id res chain seq x y z
N MET A 1 10.78 -1.22 -6.36
CA MET A 1 10.24 -1.47 -5.00
C MET A 1 9.19 -2.59 -5.09
N ALA A 2 9.01 -3.41 -4.06
CA ALA A 2 8.07 -4.54 -4.00
C ALA A 2 7.22 -4.51 -2.70
N LEU A 3 5.92 -4.75 -2.83
CA LEU A 3 4.91 -4.76 -1.77
C LEU A 3 4.34 -6.17 -1.64
N GLN A 4 4.35 -6.72 -0.44
CA GLN A 4 3.74 -8.00 -0.14
C GLN A 4 2.79 -7.87 1.05
N VAL A 5 1.60 -8.44 0.93
CA VAL A 5 0.56 -8.49 1.97
C VAL A 5 0.22 -9.95 2.21
N GLU A 6 0.21 -10.43 3.46
CA GLU A 6 -0.25 -11.78 3.83
C GLU A 6 -1.44 -11.73 4.80
N GLY A 7 -2.56 -12.37 4.46
CA GLY A 7 -3.72 -12.61 5.33
C GLY A 7 -3.94 -14.11 5.61
N ARG A 8 -4.70 -14.45 6.67
CA ARG A 8 -4.91 -15.84 7.13
C ARG A 8 -5.75 -16.72 6.18
N ASP A 9 -6.45 -16.14 5.22
CA ASP A 9 -7.17 -16.87 4.17
C ASP A 9 -6.32 -17.03 2.91
N THR A 10 -5.10 -17.57 3.01
CA THR A 10 -4.22 -17.95 1.87
C THR A 10 -3.95 -16.89 0.77
N GLN A 11 -4.43 -15.66 0.93
CA GLN A 11 -4.37 -14.64 -0.11
C GLN A 11 -3.20 -13.71 0.22
N SER A 12 -2.01 -14.13 -0.23
CA SER A 12 -0.85 -13.26 -0.26
C SER A 12 -0.88 -12.42 -1.54
N PHE A 13 -0.97 -11.10 -1.42
CA PHE A 13 -0.83 -10.19 -2.56
C PHE A 13 0.62 -9.72 -2.65
N ALA A 14 1.34 -10.13 -3.70
CA ALA A 14 2.68 -9.66 -3.99
C ALA A 14 2.68 -8.90 -5.32
N ALA A 15 3.08 -7.64 -5.28
CA ALA A 15 3.18 -6.79 -6.45
C ALA A 15 4.41 -5.90 -6.34
N SER A 16 5.07 -5.64 -7.46
CA SER A 16 5.98 -4.51 -7.55
C SER A 16 5.15 -3.22 -7.48
N PHE A 17 5.68 -2.18 -6.88
CA PHE A 17 4.96 -0.91 -6.79
C PHE A 17 5.87 0.28 -7.06
N GLU A 18 5.26 1.35 -7.55
CA GLU A 18 5.86 2.68 -7.62
C GLU A 18 4.95 3.65 -6.88
N LEU A 19 5.53 4.34 -5.90
CA LEU A 19 4.83 5.34 -5.10
C LEU A 19 5.43 6.71 -5.41
N GLN A 20 4.58 7.66 -5.80
CA GLN A 20 4.96 9.00 -6.22
C GLN A 20 4.09 10.04 -5.51
N GLY A 21 4.65 11.22 -5.27
CA GLY A 21 3.95 12.31 -4.57
C GLY A 21 4.03 12.19 -3.06
N ASN A 22 2.91 12.43 -2.37
CA ASN A 22 2.82 12.44 -0.91
C ASN A 22 1.45 11.92 -0.41
N ALA A 23 1.28 11.90 0.92
CA ALA A 23 0.06 11.42 1.56
C ALA A 23 -1.23 12.17 1.16
N ALA A 24 -1.16 13.45 0.77
CA ALA A 24 -2.32 14.26 0.37
C ALA A 24 -2.63 14.18 -1.13
N ALA A 25 -1.60 14.13 -1.97
CA ALA A 25 -1.74 13.98 -3.42
C ALA A 25 -0.60 13.11 -3.98
N GLY A 26 -0.96 12.02 -4.64
CA GLY A 26 0.03 11.06 -5.12
C GLY A 26 -0.55 10.00 -6.03
N GLN A 27 0.35 9.12 -6.46
CA GLN A 27 0.05 7.99 -7.31
C GLN A 27 0.74 6.74 -6.77
N LEU A 28 0.01 5.64 -6.75
CA LEU A 28 0.51 4.29 -6.44
C LEU A 28 0.22 3.41 -7.65
N SER A 29 1.26 3.03 -8.37
CA SER A 29 1.18 2.06 -9.45
C SER A 29 1.56 0.69 -8.93
N LEU A 30 0.73 -0.32 -9.21
CA LEU A 30 0.94 -1.71 -8.83
C LEU A 30 1.19 -2.55 -10.08
N PHE A 31 2.23 -3.37 -10.05
CA PHE A 31 2.69 -4.19 -11.16
C PHE A 31 2.81 -5.66 -10.74
N THR A 32 2.45 -6.56 -11.64
CA THR A 32 2.70 -7.99 -11.47
C THR A 32 4.20 -8.28 -11.63
N PRO A 33 4.72 -9.36 -11.01
CA PRO A 33 6.10 -9.78 -11.19
C PRO A 33 6.49 -10.06 -12.66
N LEU A 34 5.51 -10.32 -13.52
CA LEU A 34 5.68 -10.57 -14.94
C LEU A 34 5.72 -9.28 -15.79
N GLY A 35 5.67 -8.10 -15.16
CA GLY A 35 5.79 -6.79 -15.81
C GLY A 35 4.47 -6.18 -16.31
N GLY A 36 3.32 -6.70 -15.90
CA GLY A 36 2.02 -6.14 -16.23
C GLY A 36 1.51 -5.15 -15.17
N THR A 37 0.75 -4.13 -15.56
CA THR A 37 0.10 -3.23 -14.60
C THR A 37 -1.16 -3.88 -14.03
N VAL A 38 -1.22 -4.02 -12.71
CA VAL A 38 -2.42 -4.46 -11.98
C VAL A 38 -3.41 -3.31 -11.89
N ALA A 39 -2.93 -2.17 -11.37
CA ALA A 39 -3.74 -0.99 -11.15
C ALA A 39 -2.87 0.24 -10.96
N VAL A 40 -3.44 1.41 -11.30
CA VAL A 40 -2.87 2.72 -10.95
C VAL A 40 -3.89 3.43 -10.08
N LEU A 41 -3.46 3.83 -8.90
CA LEU A 41 -4.26 4.49 -7.88
C LEU A 41 -3.79 5.94 -7.84
N GLU A 42 -4.66 6.90 -8.11
CA GLU A 42 -4.36 8.33 -8.08
C GLU A 42 -5.27 9.00 -7.06
N TRP A 43 -4.72 9.80 -6.16
CA TRP A 43 -5.51 10.55 -5.19
C TRP A 43 -5.04 11.99 -5.06
N ALA A 44 -6.00 12.84 -4.68
CA ALA A 44 -5.82 14.25 -4.40
C ALA A 44 -6.87 14.68 -3.36
N PRO A 45 -6.77 15.88 -2.76
CA PRO A 45 -7.80 16.39 -1.87
C PRO A 45 -9.18 16.38 -2.56
N GLY A 46 -10.09 15.54 -2.08
CA GLY A 46 -11.46 15.40 -2.61
C GLY A 46 -11.62 14.44 -3.81
N SER A 47 -10.58 13.72 -4.24
CA SER A 47 -10.68 12.77 -5.36
C SER A 47 -9.78 11.54 -5.15
N ALA A 48 -10.28 10.35 -5.47
CA ALA A 48 -9.49 9.11 -5.44
C ALA A 48 -9.92 8.18 -6.58
N THR A 49 -9.09 8.04 -7.60
CA THR A 49 -9.41 7.28 -8.82
C THR A 49 -8.53 6.03 -8.96
N LEU A 50 -9.18 4.90 -9.23
CA LEU A 50 -8.57 3.63 -9.56
C LEU A 50 -8.66 3.39 -11.06
N ARG A 51 -7.52 3.19 -11.70
CA ARG A 51 -7.42 2.77 -13.10
C ARG A 51 -6.92 1.33 -13.16
N SER A 52 -7.68 0.45 -13.79
CA SER A 52 -7.34 -0.97 -13.99
C SER A 52 -7.57 -1.32 -15.45
N GLY A 53 -6.52 -1.27 -16.27
CA GLY A 53 -6.65 -1.41 -17.72
C GLY A 53 -7.44 -0.23 -18.33
N GLN A 54 -8.60 -0.52 -18.93
CA GLN A 54 -9.48 0.48 -19.53
C GLN A 54 -10.53 1.03 -18.54
N ASP A 55 -10.73 0.35 -17.40
CA ASP A 55 -11.69 0.76 -16.39
C ASP A 55 -11.11 1.84 -15.48
N VAL A 56 -11.85 2.94 -15.33
CA VAL A 56 -11.57 4.00 -14.35
C VAL A 56 -12.74 4.11 -13.41
N ARG A 57 -12.48 3.98 -12.11
CA ARG A 57 -13.49 4.08 -11.04
C ARG A 57 -13.08 5.12 -10.01
N ASN A 58 -14.02 5.95 -9.59
CA ASN A 58 -13.80 6.92 -8.52
C ASN A 58 -14.28 6.35 -7.18
N PHE A 59 -13.58 6.68 -6.11
CA PHE A 59 -13.82 6.21 -4.76
C PHE A 59 -13.91 7.39 -3.80
N GLY A 60 -14.66 7.21 -2.72
CA GLY A 60 -14.81 8.25 -1.69
C GLY A 60 -13.57 8.42 -0.80
N SER A 61 -12.66 7.43 -0.78
CA SER A 61 -11.47 7.46 0.05
C SER A 61 -10.36 6.56 -0.51
N LEU A 62 -9.11 6.92 -0.20
CA LEU A 62 -7.92 6.18 -0.61
C LEU A 62 -7.86 4.78 0.03
N ASP A 63 -8.29 4.66 1.29
CA ASP A 63 -8.38 3.37 2.00
C ASP A 63 -9.30 2.38 1.30
N THR A 64 -10.49 2.82 0.87
CA THR A 64 -11.44 1.98 0.11
C THR A 64 -10.83 1.57 -1.23
N LEU A 65 -10.18 2.51 -1.91
CA LEU A 65 -9.55 2.29 -3.21
C LEU A 65 -8.46 1.21 -3.13
N VAL A 66 -7.60 1.29 -2.13
CA VAL A 66 -6.51 0.31 -1.94
C VAL A 66 -7.04 -1.04 -1.50
N ALA A 67 -8.07 -1.07 -0.65
CA ALA A 67 -8.76 -2.29 -0.26
C ALA A 67 -9.38 -3.01 -1.47
N GLN A 68 -9.90 -2.27 -2.45
CA GLN A 68 -10.45 -2.84 -3.66
C GLN A 68 -9.41 -3.60 -4.50
N VAL A 69 -8.15 -3.13 -4.51
CA VAL A 69 -7.08 -3.75 -5.32
C VAL A 69 -6.37 -4.85 -4.56
N THR A 70 -6.02 -4.61 -3.31
CA THR A 70 -5.20 -5.53 -2.50
C THR A 70 -6.04 -6.52 -1.70
N GLY A 71 -7.37 -6.36 -1.68
CA GLY A 71 -8.28 -7.13 -0.84
C GLY A 71 -8.24 -6.75 0.64
N THR A 72 -7.41 -5.78 1.03
CA THR A 72 -7.21 -5.40 2.43
C THR A 72 -7.01 -3.89 2.58
N PRO A 73 -7.54 -3.24 3.62
CA PRO A 73 -7.28 -1.82 3.82
C PRO A 73 -5.81 -1.61 4.24
N ILE A 74 -5.04 -0.88 3.42
CA ILE A 74 -3.65 -0.49 3.69
C ILE A 74 -3.57 1.02 3.92
N PRO A 75 -2.89 1.50 4.96
CA PRO A 75 -2.77 2.92 5.26
C PRO A 75 -1.72 3.60 4.38
N VAL A 76 -2.08 3.95 3.15
CA VAL A 76 -1.15 4.57 2.19
C VAL A 76 -0.55 5.89 2.69
N ALA A 77 -1.31 6.70 3.43
CA ALA A 77 -0.79 7.92 4.03
C ALA A 77 0.41 7.63 4.97
N ALA A 78 0.29 6.61 5.82
CA ALA A 78 1.35 6.21 6.74
C ALA A 78 2.52 5.51 6.03
N LEU A 79 2.31 4.94 4.83
CA LEU A 79 3.41 4.40 4.03
C LEU A 79 4.46 5.46 3.73
N PHE A 80 4.05 6.70 3.42
CA PHE A 80 5.00 7.80 3.18
C PHE A 80 5.82 8.10 4.42
N ASP A 81 5.19 8.17 5.59
CA ASP A 81 5.89 8.38 6.86
C ASP A 81 6.87 7.23 7.14
N TRP A 82 6.42 5.98 7.00
CA TRP A 82 7.24 4.80 7.24
C TRP A 82 8.44 4.74 6.27
N LEU A 83 8.21 5.03 4.99
CA LEU A 83 9.27 5.14 3.97
C LEU A 83 10.23 6.28 4.29
N ALA A 84 9.75 7.40 4.84
CA ALA A 84 10.59 8.49 5.34
C ALA A 84 11.34 8.15 6.65
N GLY A 85 11.01 7.05 7.31
CA GLY A 85 11.60 6.62 8.58
C GLY A 85 10.86 7.12 9.82
N THR A 86 9.68 7.70 9.64
CA THR A 86 8.81 8.18 10.72
C THR A 86 7.83 7.07 11.11
N PRO A 87 7.86 6.55 12.35
CA PRO A 87 6.98 5.47 12.80
C PRO A 87 5.58 6.00 13.14
N SER A 88 4.86 6.49 12.12
CA SER A 88 3.50 7.01 12.26
C SER A 88 2.56 5.93 12.80
N GLN A 89 1.86 6.26 13.88
CA GLN A 89 0.94 5.36 14.58
C GLN A 89 -0.38 5.30 13.82
N VAL A 90 -0.72 4.13 13.28
CA VAL A 90 -2.02 3.88 12.66
C VAL A 90 -2.81 2.92 13.55
N PRO A 91 -4.08 3.21 13.88
CA PRO A 91 -4.89 2.32 14.71
C PRO A 91 -4.88 0.88 14.20
N GLY A 92 -4.49 -0.05 15.08
CA GLY A 92 -4.45 -1.48 14.79
C GLY A 92 -3.28 -1.95 13.91
N TRP A 93 -2.41 -1.04 13.47
CA TRP A 93 -1.18 -1.35 12.75
C TRP A 93 0.05 -1.09 13.62
N THR A 94 1.03 -1.99 13.56
CA THR A 94 2.32 -1.88 14.23
C THR A 94 3.43 -1.87 13.17
N PRO A 95 4.04 -0.71 12.87
CA PRO A 95 5.19 -0.64 11.97
C PRO A 95 6.49 -1.09 12.65
N ASP A 96 7.31 -1.84 11.93
CA ASP A 96 8.69 -2.17 12.26
C ASP A 96 9.61 -1.64 11.16
N LEU A 97 10.35 -0.58 11.49
CA LEU A 97 11.28 0.13 10.62
C LEU A 97 12.75 -0.25 10.87
N ARG A 98 13.04 -1.28 11.69
CA ARG A 98 14.42 -1.65 12.07
C ARG A 98 15.29 -2.05 10.88
N GLN A 99 14.69 -2.54 9.81
CA GLN A 99 15.38 -3.00 8.59
C GLN A 99 15.32 -1.96 7.47
N ARG A 100 14.90 -0.74 7.78
CA ARG A 100 14.74 0.32 6.78
C ARG A 100 16.08 0.66 6.12
N GLU A 101 17.19 0.60 6.87
CA GLU A 101 18.53 0.84 6.32
C GLU A 101 18.94 -0.20 5.26
N ASP A 102 18.40 -1.42 5.37
CA ASP A 102 18.52 -2.50 4.37
C ASP A 102 17.44 -2.41 3.26
N GLY A 103 16.70 -1.31 3.19
CA GLY A 103 15.63 -1.10 2.22
C GLY A 103 14.37 -1.91 2.49
N ARG A 104 14.11 -2.29 3.75
CA ARG A 104 12.96 -3.13 4.13
C ARG A 104 12.15 -2.54 5.28
N ILE A 105 10.85 -2.50 5.11
CA ILE A 105 9.90 -2.11 6.15
C ILE A 105 8.85 -3.20 6.29
N THR A 106 8.42 -3.47 7.52
CA THR A 106 7.26 -4.34 7.75
C THR A 106 6.24 -3.62 8.63
N ALA A 107 4.96 -3.89 8.42
CA ALA A 107 3.91 -3.41 9.29
C ALA A 107 2.89 -4.53 9.50
N ARG A 108 2.50 -4.78 10.75
CA ARG A 108 1.53 -5.81 11.09
C ARG A 108 0.22 -5.20 11.52
N ARG A 109 -0.88 -5.55 10.86
CA ARG A 109 -2.23 -5.26 11.31
C ARG A 109 -2.73 -6.36 12.23
N ASP A 110 -2.99 -6.01 13.48
CA ASP A 110 -3.60 -6.89 14.48
C ASP A 110 -5.12 -6.64 14.58
N ALA A 111 -5.58 -5.42 14.27
CA ALA A 111 -6.99 -5.04 14.27
C ALA A 111 -7.31 -3.97 13.21
N PRO A 112 -8.55 -3.91 12.68
CA PRO A 112 -9.55 -4.97 12.75
C PRO A 112 -9.10 -6.23 11.99
N LEU A 113 -9.70 -7.37 12.34
CA LEU A 113 -9.50 -8.61 11.59
C LEU A 113 -10.03 -8.47 10.15
N PRO A 114 -9.44 -9.20 9.18
CA PRO A 114 -8.37 -10.18 9.34
C PRO A 114 -7.01 -9.54 9.63
N ALA A 115 -6.18 -10.24 10.41
CA ALA A 115 -4.80 -9.83 10.61
C ALA A 115 -4.05 -9.87 9.27
N ALA A 116 -3.20 -8.86 9.03
CA ALA A 116 -2.45 -8.74 7.79
C ALA A 116 -0.99 -8.37 8.08
N THR A 117 -0.06 -8.92 7.33
CA THR A 117 1.35 -8.48 7.38
C THR A 117 1.70 -7.79 6.07
N LEU A 118 2.10 -6.53 6.16
CA LEU A 118 2.59 -5.73 5.07
C LEU A 118 4.13 -5.75 5.08
N ARG A 119 4.73 -6.08 3.95
CA ARG A 119 6.18 -6.08 3.75
C ARG A 119 6.49 -5.22 2.54
N ILE A 120 7.44 -4.32 2.70
CA ILE A 120 7.83 -3.34 1.70
C ILE A 120 9.33 -3.46 1.51
N VAL A 121 9.75 -3.66 0.27
CA VAL A 121 11.16 -3.66 -0.13
C VAL A 121 11.38 -2.54 -1.12
N PHE A 122 12.35 -1.67 -0.89
CA PHE A 122 12.65 -0.54 -1.75
C PHE A 122 14.16 -0.37 -1.91
N GLU A 123 14.56 0.14 -3.07
CA GLU A 123 15.96 0.48 -3.35
C GLU A 123 16.14 1.96 -3.00
N ARG A 124 17.28 2.30 -2.38
CA ARG A 124 17.59 3.66 -1.93
C ARG A 124 17.99 4.57 -3.08
#